data_AF-A0A840NSI7-F1
#
_entry.id   AF-A0A840NSI7-F1
#
_cell.length_a   1.000
_cell.length_b   1.000
_cell.length_c   1.000
_cell.angle_alpha   90.00
_cell.angle_beta   90.00
_cell.angle_gamma   90.00
#
_symmetry.space_group_name_H-M   'P 1'
#
loop_
_entity.id
_entity.type
_entity.pdbx_description
1 polymer ?
#
loop_
_entity_poly.entity_id
_entity_poly.type
_entity_poly.pdbx_seq_one_letter_code
_entity_poly.pdbx_strand_id
1 'polypeptide(L)' 'MDTYRVTGPRHVAGAAPGDVVELDPRRVNVAALLAAGHIAPVPAKGKRREHADQSGQGVAE' A
#
# COMPACT_ATOMS: atom_id res chain seq x y z
N MET A 1 11.86 6.37 7.15
CA MET A 1 10.55 6.07 6.57
C MET A 1 10.57 4.59 6.26
N ASP A 2 9.48 3.91 6.59
CA ASP A 2 9.37 2.46 6.47
C ASP A 2 8.24 2.13 5.50
N THR A 3 8.43 1.07 4.72
CA THR A 3 7.54 0.70 3.62
C THR A 3 6.56 -0.38 4.05
N TYR A 4 5.26 -0.11 3.86
CA TYR A 4 4.19 -1.02 4.22
C TYR A 4 3.23 -1.21 3.06
N ARG A 5 2.57 -2.37 3.00
CA ARG A 5 1.48 -2.63 2.08
C ARG A 5 0.16 -2.34 2.77
N VAL A 6 -0.74 -1.61 2.13
CA VAL A 6 -2.10 -1.41 2.63
C VAL A 6 -2.90 -2.70 2.43
N THR A 7 -3.41 -3.27 3.50
CA THR A 7 -4.16 -4.52 3.48
C THR A 7 -5.61 -4.35 3.96
N GLY A 8 -5.88 -3.26 4.67
CA GLY A 8 -7.21 -2.95 5.17
C GLY A 8 -8.11 -2.30 4.12
N PRO A 9 -9.42 -2.22 4.39
CA PRO A 9 -10.41 -1.66 3.46
C PRO A 9 -10.40 -0.12 3.36
N ARG A 10 -9.56 0.55 4.16
CA ARG A 10 -9.46 2.02 4.20
C ARG A 10 -8.18 2.48 3.54
N HIS A 11 -8.23 3.65 2.90
CA HIS A 11 -7.05 4.30 2.37
C HIS A 11 -6.11 4.73 3.50
N VAL A 12 -4.80 4.52 3.33
CA VAL A 12 -3.77 4.90 4.30
C VAL A 12 -2.81 5.87 3.63
N ALA A 13 -2.74 7.10 4.15
CA ALA A 13 -1.93 8.18 3.57
C ALA A 13 -2.15 8.39 2.05
N GLY A 14 -3.39 8.20 1.58
CA GLY A 14 -3.77 8.32 0.16
C GLY A 14 -3.55 7.07 -0.69
N ALA A 15 -2.92 6.02 -0.16
CA ALA A 15 -2.77 4.74 -0.84
C ALA A 15 -4.00 3.84 -0.66
N ALA A 16 -4.40 3.15 -1.73
CA ALA A 16 -5.55 2.25 -1.74
C ALA A 16 -5.18 0.86 -1.22
N PRO A 17 -6.16 -0.01 -0.91
CA PRO A 17 -5.88 -1.38 -0.49
C PRO A 17 -5.14 -2.14 -1.60
N GLY A 18 -4.02 -2.76 -1.25
CA GLY A 18 -3.13 -3.46 -2.18
C GLY A 18 -1.87 -2.67 -2.55
N ASP A 19 -1.90 -1.33 -2.43
CA ASP A 19 -0.77 -0.46 -2.71
C ASP A 19 0.31 -0.52 -1.62
N VAL A 20 1.49 -0.05 -2.00
CA VAL A 20 2.64 0.12 -1.11
C VAL A 20 2.77 1.60 -0.76
N VAL A 21 2.92 1.89 0.53
CA VAL A 21 3.01 3.24 1.08
C VAL A 21 4.23 3.37 2.00
N GLU A 22 4.91 4.51 1.90
CA GLU A 22 5.96 4.90 2.85
C GLU A 22 5.32 5.67 4.00
N LEU A 23 5.49 5.16 5.21
CA LEU A 23 4.99 5.78 6.43
C LEU A 23 6.14 6.24 7.31
N ASP A 24 5.97 7.41 7.89
CA ASP A 24 6.88 7.92 8.90
C ASP A 24 6.31 7.65 10.30
N PRO A 25 6.98 6.83 11.13
CA PRO A 25 6.47 6.49 12.46
C PRO A 25 6.47 7.68 13.44
N ARG A 26 7.12 8.81 13.11
CA ARG A 26 7.06 10.05 13.91
C ARG A 26 5.84 10.91 13.56
N ARG A 27 5.23 10.70 12.40
CA ARG A 27 4.02 11.41 11.95
C ARG A 27 2.75 10.56 12.01
N VAL A 28 2.88 9.24 11.92
CA VAL A 28 1.76 8.30 11.84
C VAL A 28 1.98 7.17 12.83
N ASN A 29 0.92 6.75 13.53
CA ASN A 29 0.99 5.61 14.46
C ASN A 29 0.95 4.29 13.68
N VAL A 30 2.11 3.89 13.15
CA VAL A 30 2.31 2.65 12.39
C VAL A 30 1.93 1.41 13.21
N ALA A 31 2.24 1.40 14.51
CA ALA A 31 1.91 0.27 15.39
C ALA A 31 0.39 0.04 15.50
N ALA A 32 -0.39 1.11 15.62
CA ALA A 32 -1.85 1.02 15.62
C ALA A 32 -2.40 0.51 14.28
N LEU A 33 -1.83 0.94 13.15
CA LEU A 33 -2.24 0.49 11.82
C LEU A 33 -1.93 -0.99 11.58
N LEU A 34 -0.79 -1.47 12.07
CA LEU A 34 -0.41 -2.88 12.04
C LEU A 34 -1.35 -3.72 12.92
N ALA A 35 -1.59 -3.29 14.15
CA ALA A 35 -2.47 -3.99 15.09
C ALA A 35 -3.94 -4.04 14.61
N ALA A 36 -4.39 -2.99 13.93
CA ALA A 36 -5.72 -2.93 13.32
C ALA A 36 -5.82 -3.68 11.98
N GLY A 37 -4.71 -4.22 11.43
CA GLY A 37 -4.69 -4.93 10.15
C GLY A 37 -4.86 -4.02 8.93
N HIS A 38 -4.66 -2.71 9.07
CA HIS A 38 -4.76 -1.76 7.97
C HIS A 38 -3.54 -1.81 7.04
N ILE A 39 -2.37 -2.16 7.58
CA ILE A 39 -1.13 -2.28 6.82
C ILE A 39 -0.36 -3.55 7.24
N ALA A 40 0.53 -4.02 6.36
CA ALA A 40 1.44 -5.13 6.63
C ALA A 40 2.88 -4.76 6.19
N PRO A 41 3.92 -5.27 6.88
CA PRO A 41 5.30 -5.03 6.50
C PRO A 41 5.60 -5.70 5.16
N VAL A 42 6.32 -5.00 4.26
CA VAL A 42 6.80 -5.58 3.02
C VAL A 42 8.15 -6.26 3.28
N PRO A 43 8.32 -7.57 3.07
CA PRO A 43 9.59 -8.24 3.31
C PRO A 43 10.67 -7.67 2.37
N ALA A 44 11.73 -7.14 2.97
CA ALA A 44 12.90 -6.63 2.25
C ALA A 44 13.75 -7.80 1.70
N LYS A 45 13.25 -8.52 0.69
CA LYS A 45 14.09 -9.40 -0.13
C LYS A 45 13.44 -9.77 -1.46
N GLY A 46 13.94 -9.13 -2.52
CA GLY A 46 14.02 -9.72 -3.86
C GLY A 46 12.74 -9.72 -4.71
N LYS A 47 12.60 -8.68 -5.55
CA LYS A 47 12.12 -8.76 -6.95
C LYS A 47 10.64 -9.11 -7.20
N ARG A 48 9.95 -8.11 -7.78
CA ARG A 48 8.98 -8.17 -8.90
C ARG A 48 7.60 -8.77 -8.60
N ARG A 49 6.57 -7.91 -8.66
CA ARG A 49 5.50 -7.80 -9.69
C ARG A 49 4.77 -6.48 -9.36
N GLU A 50 5.13 -5.35 -10.00
CA GLU A 50 4.41 -4.84 -11.17
C GLU A 50 3.16 -5.68 -11.47
N HIS A 51 2.00 -5.27 -10.97
CA HIS A 51 0.67 -5.47 -11.56
C HIS A 51 -0.39 -4.87 -10.61
N ALA A 52 -0.86 -3.69 -11.00
CA ALA A 52 -2.22 -3.17 -10.83
C ALA A 52 -2.28 -1.98 -11.81
N ASP A 53 -2.30 -2.23 -13.12
CA ASP A 53 -3.53 -2.45 -13.88
C ASP A 53 -4.70 -1.63 -13.33
N GLN A 54 -4.79 -0.36 -13.77
CA GLN A 54 -6.05 0.36 -13.96
C GLN A 54 -5.77 1.71 -14.64
N SER A 55 -5.95 1.78 -15.96
CA SER A 55 -6.38 2.97 -16.69
C SER A 55 -6.87 2.50 -18.07
N GLY A 56 -8.18 2.54 -18.25
CA GLY A 56 -8.86 2.02 -19.44
C GLY A 56 -8.57 2.84 -20.69
N GLN A 57 -8.59 2.15 -21.84
CA GLN A 57 -8.84 2.78 -23.12
C GLN A 57 -9.62 1.81 -23.99
N GLY A 58 -10.96 1.91 -23.90
CA GLY A 58 -11.82 1.50 -24.99
C GLY A 58 -11.91 2.66 -25.97
N VAL A 59 -11.40 2.49 -27.18
CA VAL A 59 -11.96 3.05 -28.42
C VAL A 59 -11.53 2.11 -29.55
N ALA A 60 -12.51 1.41 -30.12
CA ALA A 60 -12.40 0.84 -31.46
C ALA A 60 -13.40 1.64 -32.30
N GLU A 61 -12.89 2.37 -33.28
CA GLU A 61 -13.69 2.94 -34.38
C GLU A 61 -13.60 2.01 -35.59
#